data_AF-A0A218NM02-F1
#
_entry.id   AF-A0A218NM02-F1
#
_cell.length_a   1.000
_cell.length_b   1.000
_cell.length_c   1.000
_cell.angle_alpha   90.00
_cell.angle_beta   90.00
_cell.angle_gamma   90.00
#
_symmetry.space_group_name_H-M   'P 1'
#
loop_
_entity.id
_entity.type
_entity.pdbx_description
1 polymer ?
#
loop_
_entity_poly.entity_id
_entity_poly.type
_entity_poly.pdbx_seq_one_letter_code
_entity_poly.pdbx_strand_id
1 'polypeptide(L)'
;MAIDDKLDKGGNNFTSSNKAILGSVIIVVAAIIISIAIISLHTGAQSNNLAAFESYYKSSPNLNIYVNATNSSSFVNTLGCADSLIEVIIENKTIHKSPSDINLFIMNNTSCIYSKGLVNVENYSNASISKCLSYSNSSPTIMINEGPINKTIVSGKRISYYGTPAFIENCGIAYELSDLN
;
A
#
# COMPACT_ATOMS: atom_id res chain seq x y z
N MET A 1 59.77 63.71 -11.82
CA MET A 1 60.48 62.63 -11.12
C MET A 1 59.74 62.41 -9.81
N ALA A 2 59.32 61.16 -9.54
CA ALA A 2 58.77 60.64 -8.28
C ALA A 2 57.34 61.08 -7.87
N ILE A 3 56.39 60.13 -7.76
CA ILE A 3 55.90 59.43 -6.53
C ILE A 3 54.79 60.25 -5.86
N ASP A 4 53.66 59.76 -5.35
CA ASP A 4 52.85 58.53 -5.37
C ASP A 4 51.58 58.95 -4.59
N ASP A 5 50.56 58.11 -4.70
CA ASP A 5 49.78 57.61 -3.56
C ASP A 5 48.43 58.24 -3.12
N LYS A 6 47.49 57.29 -2.97
CA LYS A 6 46.34 57.17 -2.05
C LYS A 6 44.99 57.79 -2.43
N LEU A 7 44.03 56.92 -2.79
CA LEU A 7 43.06 56.22 -1.90
C LEU A 7 42.03 57.23 -1.33
N ASP A 8 40.73 56.98 -1.23
CA ASP A 8 39.81 55.88 -1.45
C ASP A 8 38.44 56.50 -1.08
N LYS A 9 37.33 55.98 -1.62
CA LYS A 9 36.17 55.55 -0.83
C LYS A 9 35.02 55.18 -1.73
N GLY A 10 34.84 53.87 -1.84
CA GLY A 10 33.61 53.25 -2.33
C GLY A 10 32.37 53.75 -1.60
N GLY A 11 31.39 54.16 -2.40
CA GLY A 11 29.99 54.30 -2.00
C GLY A 11 29.22 53.06 -2.44
N ASN A 12 28.80 52.27 -1.46
CA ASN A 12 28.01 51.05 -1.62
C ASN A 12 26.69 51.35 -2.35
N ASN A 13 26.44 50.67 -3.47
CA ASN A 13 25.11 50.55 -4.05
C ASN A 13 24.81 49.07 -4.32
N PHE A 14 24.48 48.34 -3.24
CA PHE A 14 23.83 47.04 -3.35
C PHE A 14 22.36 47.28 -3.74
N THR A 15 22.07 47.14 -5.03
CA THR A 15 20.76 47.33 -5.62
C THR A 15 19.78 46.23 -5.20
N SER A 16 18.54 46.66 -4.94
CA SER A 16 17.35 45.93 -4.48
C SER A 16 17.04 44.60 -5.21
N SER A 17 17.56 44.38 -6.41
CA SER A 17 17.29 43.21 -7.24
C SER A 17 17.85 41.89 -6.68
N ASN A 18 18.91 41.93 -5.87
CA ASN A 18 19.56 40.70 -5.38
C ASN A 18 18.80 40.03 -4.22
N LYS A 19 17.98 40.78 -3.46
CA LYS A 19 17.18 40.20 -2.36
C LYS A 19 15.98 39.40 -2.87
N ALA A 20 15.35 39.84 -3.95
CA ALA A 20 14.22 39.15 -4.56
C ALA A 20 14.65 37.83 -5.23
N ILE A 21 15.82 37.82 -5.88
CA ILE A 21 16.41 36.63 -6.51
C ILE A 21 16.91 35.63 -5.46
N LEU A 22 17.57 36.10 -4.38
CA LEU A 22 17.94 35.20 -3.28
C LEU A 22 16.70 34.62 -2.58
N GLY A 23 15.64 35.42 -2.37
CA GLY A 23 14.41 34.97 -1.72
C GLY A 23 13.68 33.89 -2.51
N SER A 24 13.58 34.03 -3.84
CA SER A 24 12.93 33.03 -4.69
C SER A 24 13.75 31.75 -4.85
N VAL A 25 15.09 31.84 -4.92
CA VAL A 25 15.97 30.65 -4.94
C VAL A 25 15.87 29.85 -3.63
N ILE A 26 15.78 30.51 -2.47
CA ILE A 26 15.64 29.84 -1.17
C ILE A 26 14.29 29.10 -1.06
N ILE A 27 13.19 29.68 -1.55
CA ILE A 27 11.86 29.03 -1.51
C ILE A 27 11.81 27.81 -2.42
N VAL A 28 12.39 27.89 -3.62
CA VAL A 28 12.43 26.75 -4.56
C VAL A 28 13.29 25.61 -4.01
N VAL A 29 14.46 25.92 -3.44
CA VAL A 29 15.33 24.91 -2.81
C VAL A 29 14.64 24.29 -1.59
N ALA A 30 13.95 25.06 -0.75
CA ALA A 30 13.19 24.53 0.38
C ALA A 30 12.03 23.62 -0.09
N ALA A 31 11.30 23.98 -1.14
CA ALA A 31 10.24 23.16 -1.71
C ALA A 31 10.77 21.85 -2.31
N ILE A 32 11.95 21.86 -2.94
CA ILE A 32 12.62 20.66 -3.46
C ILE A 32 13.06 19.74 -2.30
N ILE A 33 13.66 20.30 -1.24
CA ILE A 33 14.09 19.52 -0.07
C ILE A 33 12.86 18.90 0.63
N ILE A 34 11.77 19.66 0.80
CA ILE A 34 10.51 19.16 1.36
C ILE A 34 9.93 18.05 0.47
N SER A 35 9.95 18.21 -0.86
CA SER A 35 9.45 17.20 -1.80
C SER A 35 10.28 15.91 -1.74
N ILE A 36 11.61 16.00 -1.70
CA ILE A 36 12.50 14.83 -1.57
C ILE A 36 12.31 14.16 -0.21
N ALA A 37 12.19 14.94 0.87
CA ALA A 37 11.92 14.41 2.20
C ALA A 37 10.58 13.68 2.27
N ILE A 38 9.51 14.26 1.70
CA ILE A 38 8.18 13.64 1.62
C ILE A 38 8.24 12.34 0.80
N ILE A 39 8.90 12.35 -0.37
CA ILE A 39 9.03 11.15 -1.21
C ILE A 39 9.79 10.05 -0.46
N SER A 40 10.92 10.39 0.19
CA SER A 40 11.75 9.46 0.95
C SER A 40 11.03 8.90 2.19
N LEU A 41 10.20 9.71 2.85
CA LEU A 41 9.35 9.28 3.96
C LEU A 41 8.22 8.35 3.51
N HIS A 42 7.59 8.62 2.37
CA HIS A 42 6.51 7.79 1.84
C HIS A 42 7.02 6.43 1.33
N THR A 43 8.17 6.39 0.66
CA THR A 43 8.77 5.15 0.18
C THR A 43 9.34 4.32 1.33
N GLY A 44 10.01 4.95 2.30
CA GLY A 44 10.53 4.28 3.49
C GLY A 44 9.44 3.75 4.43
N ALA A 45 8.32 4.46 4.57
CA ALA A 45 7.19 3.99 5.36
C ALA A 45 6.50 2.77 4.70
N GLN A 46 6.36 2.77 3.38
CA GLN A 46 5.80 1.61 2.67
C GLN A 46 6.73 0.39 2.72
N SER A 47 8.04 0.55 2.53
CA SER A 47 8.99 -0.56 2.60
C SER A 47 9.03 -1.19 4.00
N ASN A 48 9.00 -0.37 5.06
CA ASN A 48 8.94 -0.85 6.44
C ASN A 48 7.62 -1.59 6.74
N ASN A 49 6.50 -1.09 6.22
CA ASN A 49 5.20 -1.74 6.38
C ASN A 49 5.11 -3.08 5.64
N LEU A 50 5.72 -3.18 4.46
CA LEU A 50 5.78 -4.44 3.70
C LEU A 50 6.63 -5.48 4.42
N ALA A 51 7.82 -5.13 4.89
CA ALA A 51 8.66 -6.02 5.67
C ALA A 51 7.98 -6.47 6.97
N ALA A 52 7.25 -5.55 7.63
CA ALA A 52 6.47 -5.90 8.82
C ALA A 52 5.31 -6.86 8.49
N PHE A 53 4.60 -6.63 7.38
CA PHE A 53 3.57 -7.54 6.89
C PHE A 53 4.15 -8.92 6.58
N GLU A 54 5.26 -8.99 5.87
CA GLU A 54 5.93 -10.22 5.49
C GLU A 54 6.36 -11.03 6.72
N SER A 55 6.95 -10.37 7.72
CA SER A 55 7.28 -11.00 9.00
C SER A 55 6.04 -11.55 9.73
N TYR A 56 4.94 -10.78 9.74
CA TYR A 56 3.68 -11.22 10.33
C TYR A 56 3.03 -12.37 9.53
N TYR A 57 3.17 -12.34 8.21
CA TYR A 57 2.71 -13.38 7.30
C TYR A 57 3.45 -14.71 7.53
N LYS A 58 4.79 -14.66 7.60
CA LYS A 58 5.64 -15.84 7.83
C LYS A 58 5.42 -16.44 9.22
N SER A 59 5.21 -15.60 10.24
CA SER A 59 5.01 -16.06 11.63
C SER A 59 3.61 -16.56 11.96
N SER A 60 2.58 -16.13 11.23
CA SER A 60 1.20 -16.58 11.46
C SER A 60 0.91 -17.86 10.68
N PRO A 61 0.32 -18.91 11.29
CA PRO A 61 -0.14 -20.07 10.54
C PRO A 61 -1.26 -19.67 9.58
N ASN A 62 -2.23 -18.87 10.04
CA ASN A 62 -3.40 -18.52 9.26
C ASN A 62 -3.20 -17.25 8.42
N LEU A 63 -3.91 -17.19 7.30
CA LEU A 63 -4.08 -16.02 6.44
C LEU A 63 -5.56 -15.71 6.25
N ASN A 64 -5.93 -14.43 6.31
CA ASN A 64 -7.28 -14.00 5.97
C ASN A 64 -7.30 -13.28 4.62
N ILE A 65 -8.16 -13.71 3.71
CA ILE A 65 -8.43 -13.05 2.44
C ILE A 65 -9.85 -12.51 2.47
N TYR A 66 -9.99 -11.20 2.26
CA TYR A 66 -11.29 -10.53 2.19
C TYR A 66 -11.59 -10.10 0.77
N VAL A 67 -12.77 -10.45 0.30
CA VAL A 67 -13.35 -10.03 -0.97
C VAL A 67 -14.48 -9.06 -0.63
N ASN A 68 -14.35 -7.81 -1.07
CA ASN A 68 -15.38 -6.79 -0.85
C ASN A 68 -15.99 -6.38 -2.17
N ALA A 69 -17.27 -6.70 -2.35
CA ALA A 69 -18.02 -6.43 -3.56
C ALA A 69 -19.36 -5.75 -3.26
N THR A 70 -19.65 -4.67 -3.98
CA THR A 70 -20.87 -3.88 -3.77
C THR A 70 -22.01 -4.25 -4.71
N ASN A 71 -21.73 -5.04 -5.75
CA ASN A 71 -22.67 -5.51 -6.76
C ASN A 71 -22.18 -6.83 -7.39
N SER A 72 -23.00 -7.47 -8.22
CA SER A 72 -22.69 -8.79 -8.80
C SER A 72 -21.48 -8.77 -9.75
N SER A 73 -21.29 -7.73 -10.55
CA SER A 73 -20.12 -7.61 -11.44
C SER A 73 -18.83 -7.46 -10.62
N SER A 74 -18.89 -6.61 -9.60
CA SER A 74 -17.81 -6.42 -8.62
C SER A 74 -17.43 -7.72 -7.91
N PHE A 75 -18.43 -8.55 -7.62
CA PHE A 75 -18.23 -9.84 -6.98
C PHE A 75 -17.45 -10.80 -7.88
N VAL A 76 -17.80 -10.90 -9.16
CA VAL A 76 -17.08 -11.77 -10.11
C VAL A 76 -15.60 -11.37 -10.22
N ASN A 77 -15.31 -10.08 -10.40
CA ASN A 77 -13.92 -9.61 -10.56
C ASN A 77 -13.09 -9.84 -9.28
N THR A 78 -13.64 -9.43 -8.13
CA THR A 78 -12.91 -9.51 -6.86
C THR A 78 -12.74 -10.95 -6.38
N LEU A 79 -13.71 -11.83 -6.66
CA LEU A 79 -13.58 -13.26 -6.39
C LEU A 79 -12.57 -13.92 -7.35
N GLY A 80 -12.59 -13.58 -8.65
CA GLY A 80 -11.59 -14.08 -9.60
C GLY A 80 -10.17 -13.72 -9.20
N CYS A 81 -9.95 -12.48 -8.75
CA CYS A 81 -8.65 -12.10 -8.20
C CYS A 81 -8.31 -12.86 -6.90
N ALA A 82 -9.28 -13.08 -6.01
CA ALA A 82 -9.03 -13.86 -4.81
C ALA A 82 -8.61 -15.30 -5.15
N ASP A 83 -9.21 -15.91 -6.16
CA ASP A 83 -8.89 -17.25 -6.64
C ASP A 83 -7.45 -17.32 -7.17
N SER A 84 -7.07 -16.42 -8.09
CA SER A 84 -5.69 -16.34 -8.59
C SER A 84 -4.67 -16.07 -7.48
N LEU A 85 -5.01 -15.22 -6.51
CA LEU A 85 -4.17 -14.96 -5.35
C LEU A 85 -3.97 -16.22 -4.49
N ILE A 86 -5.06 -16.94 -4.22
CA ILE A 86 -5.04 -18.18 -3.43
C ILE A 86 -4.20 -19.24 -4.13
N GLU A 87 -4.35 -19.40 -5.45
CA GLU A 87 -3.56 -20.31 -6.27
C GLU A 87 -2.07 -20.01 -6.14
N VAL A 88 -1.66 -18.75 -6.35
CA VAL A 88 -0.26 -18.33 -6.18
C VAL A 88 0.25 -18.61 -4.77
N ILE A 89 -0.54 -18.35 -3.72
CA ILE A 89 -0.14 -18.60 -2.34
C ILE A 89 0.03 -20.09 -2.05
N ILE A 90 -0.85 -20.94 -2.56
CA ILE A 90 -0.78 -22.39 -2.34
C ILE A 90 0.39 -23.00 -3.10
N GLU A 91 0.66 -22.55 -4.33
CA GLU A 91 1.67 -23.15 -5.19
C GLU A 91 3.09 -22.61 -4.97
N ASN A 92 3.22 -21.38 -4.46
CA ASN A 92 4.51 -20.76 -4.24
C ASN A 92 5.23 -21.32 -3.00
N LYS A 93 6.51 -21.65 -3.14
CA LYS A 93 7.33 -22.27 -2.07
C LYS A 93 7.72 -21.33 -0.94
N THR A 94 7.81 -20.03 -1.20
CA THR A 94 8.31 -19.02 -0.27
C THR A 94 7.19 -18.44 0.58
N ILE A 95 6.04 -18.15 -0.05
CA ILE A 95 4.86 -17.61 0.62
C ILE A 95 3.81 -18.68 0.95
N HIS A 96 4.16 -19.96 0.85
CA HIS A 96 3.22 -21.07 0.98
C HIS A 96 2.31 -20.96 2.20
N LYS A 97 1.01 -21.18 2.00
CA LYS A 97 0.04 -21.52 3.05
C LYS A 97 -0.76 -22.72 2.61
N SER A 98 -1.00 -23.66 3.53
CA SER A 98 -1.89 -24.77 3.26
C SER A 98 -3.33 -24.27 3.10
N PRO A 99 -4.16 -24.90 2.24
CA PRO A 99 -5.56 -24.48 2.07
C PRO A 99 -6.34 -24.40 3.39
N SER A 100 -6.03 -25.26 4.38
CA SER A 100 -6.63 -25.25 5.72
C SER A 100 -6.36 -23.99 6.53
N ASP A 101 -5.28 -23.27 6.19
CA ASP A 101 -4.82 -22.10 6.92
C ASP A 101 -5.30 -20.79 6.28
N ILE A 102 -5.92 -20.89 5.10
CA ILE A 102 -6.49 -19.75 4.38
C ILE A 102 -7.96 -19.63 4.75
N ASN A 103 -8.32 -18.50 5.34
CA ASN A 103 -9.69 -18.11 5.63
C ASN A 103 -10.18 -17.14 4.55
N LEU A 104 -11.34 -17.41 3.95
CA LEU A 104 -11.95 -16.55 2.94
C LEU A 104 -13.18 -15.87 3.51
N PHE A 105 -13.23 -14.54 3.38
CA PHE A 105 -14.31 -13.69 3.83
C PHE A 105 -14.87 -12.93 2.63
N ILE A 106 -16.12 -13.16 2.30
CA ILE A 106 -16.85 -12.46 1.25
C ILE A 106 -17.79 -11.47 1.92
N MET A 107 -17.60 -10.19 1.65
CA MET A 107 -18.37 -9.10 2.24
C MET A 107 -19.10 -8.31 1.16
N ASN A 108 -20.30 -7.86 1.49
CA ASN A 108 -21.00 -6.80 0.79
C ASN A 108 -21.37 -5.68 1.78
N ASN A 109 -22.27 -4.78 1.38
CA ASN A 109 -22.66 -3.63 2.21
C ASN A 109 -23.38 -3.99 3.52
N THR A 110 -23.93 -5.20 3.66
CA THR A 110 -24.80 -5.56 4.80
C THR A 110 -24.43 -6.87 5.48
N SER A 111 -23.66 -7.73 4.83
CA SER A 111 -23.43 -9.10 5.26
C SER A 111 -22.02 -9.57 4.94
N CYS A 112 -21.59 -10.56 5.71
CA CYS A 112 -20.36 -11.28 5.46
C CYS A 112 -20.64 -12.79 5.52
N ILE A 113 -20.14 -13.48 4.50
CA ILE A 113 -20.08 -14.94 4.43
C ILE A 113 -18.61 -15.32 4.53
N TYR A 114 -18.26 -16.26 5.39
CA TYR A 114 -16.87 -16.68 5.52
C TYR A 114 -16.72 -18.18 5.68
N SER A 115 -15.56 -18.68 5.23
CA SER A 115 -15.06 -20.02 5.54
C SER A 115 -13.74 -19.91 6.29
N LYS A 116 -13.55 -20.79 7.28
CA LYS A 116 -12.27 -20.95 7.98
C LYS A 116 -11.59 -22.21 7.46
N GLY A 117 -10.47 -22.03 6.76
CA GLY A 117 -9.85 -23.08 5.96
C GLY A 117 -10.65 -23.37 4.68
N LEU A 118 -9.97 -23.38 3.54
CA LEU A 118 -10.54 -23.67 2.22
C LEU A 118 -10.85 -25.16 1.99
N VAL A 119 -10.66 -26.01 2.99
CA VAL A 119 -10.73 -27.48 2.84
C VAL A 119 -12.15 -28.02 2.62
N ASN A 120 -13.18 -27.23 2.92
CA ASN A 120 -14.59 -27.63 2.71
C ASN A 120 -15.43 -26.43 2.25
N VAL A 121 -15.75 -26.41 0.96
CA VAL A 121 -16.59 -25.39 0.30
C VAL A 121 -18.04 -25.42 0.80
N GLU A 122 -18.42 -26.35 1.68
CA GLU A 122 -19.78 -26.49 2.21
C GLU A 122 -20.00 -25.80 3.58
N ASN A 123 -18.93 -25.38 4.27
CA ASN A 123 -19.00 -24.85 5.63
C ASN A 123 -18.87 -23.32 5.70
N TYR A 124 -19.80 -22.63 5.04
CA TYR A 124 -19.88 -21.17 5.15
C TYR A 124 -20.67 -20.73 6.38
N SER A 125 -20.17 -19.69 7.05
CA SER A 125 -20.84 -19.03 8.16
C SER A 125 -21.26 -17.62 7.77
N ASN A 126 -22.46 -17.22 8.20
CA ASN A 126 -22.96 -15.85 8.06
C ASN A 126 -22.62 -15.03 9.31
N ALA A 127 -22.21 -13.77 9.12
CA ALA A 127 -21.90 -12.84 10.18
C ALA A 127 -22.13 -11.38 9.76
N SER A 128 -22.15 -10.47 10.74
CA SER A 128 -22.05 -9.04 10.45
C SER A 128 -20.66 -8.69 9.92
N ILE A 129 -20.58 -7.60 9.15
CA ILE A 129 -19.30 -7.07 8.63
C ILE A 129 -18.33 -6.80 9.77
N SER A 130 -18.79 -6.18 10.86
CA SER A 130 -17.95 -5.88 12.03
C SER A 130 -17.37 -7.14 12.67
N LYS A 131 -18.15 -8.22 12.75
CA LYS A 131 -17.66 -9.50 13.25
C LYS A 131 -16.62 -10.10 12.30
N CYS A 132 -16.81 -10.03 10.98
CA CYS A 132 -15.80 -10.50 10.05
C CYS A 132 -14.50 -9.69 10.13
N LEU A 133 -14.59 -8.36 10.09
CA LEU A 133 -13.42 -7.48 10.22
C LEU A 133 -12.68 -7.67 11.56
N SER A 134 -13.34 -8.16 12.61
CA SER A 134 -12.64 -8.47 13.87
C SER A 134 -11.56 -9.55 13.70
N TYR A 135 -11.72 -10.48 12.76
CA TYR A 135 -10.72 -11.51 12.46
C TYR A 135 -9.47 -10.95 11.78
N SER A 136 -9.54 -9.79 11.12
CA SER A 136 -8.35 -9.19 10.51
C SER A 136 -7.29 -8.76 11.53
N ASN A 137 -7.65 -8.70 12.82
CA ASN A 137 -6.73 -8.32 13.89
C ASN A 137 -5.87 -9.49 14.38
N SER A 138 -6.29 -10.74 14.14
CA SER A 138 -5.63 -11.95 14.67
C SER A 138 -4.67 -12.62 13.70
N SER A 139 -4.68 -12.24 12.43
CA SER A 139 -3.89 -12.90 11.37
C SER A 139 -3.56 -11.93 10.24
N PRO A 140 -2.48 -12.15 9.47
CA PRO A 140 -2.17 -11.39 8.28
C PRO A 140 -3.40 -11.37 7.37
N THR A 141 -3.65 -10.20 6.78
CA THR A 141 -4.87 -9.96 6.04
C THR A 141 -4.59 -9.36 4.67
N ILE A 142 -5.19 -9.91 3.62
CA ILE A 142 -5.22 -9.31 2.29
C ILE A 142 -6.67 -8.96 1.98
N MET A 143 -6.94 -7.70 1.67
CA MET A 143 -8.28 -7.23 1.32
C MET A 143 -8.32 -6.80 -0.14
N ILE A 144 -9.19 -7.42 -0.93
CA ILE A 144 -9.44 -7.10 -2.34
C ILE A 144 -10.74 -6.31 -2.37
N ASN A 145 -10.65 -5.06 -2.84
CA ASN A 145 -11.76 -4.12 -2.84
C ASN A 145 -11.92 -3.52 -4.23
N GLU A 146 -13.07 -3.71 -4.85
CA GLU A 146 -13.38 -2.94 -6.05
C GLU A 146 -13.76 -1.50 -5.66
N GLY A 147 -13.27 -0.53 -6.40
CA GLY A 147 -13.56 0.88 -6.19
C GLY A 147 -13.10 1.77 -7.35
N PRO A 148 -13.35 3.08 -7.29
CA PRO A 148 -13.05 3.98 -8.40
C PRO A 148 -11.56 4.32 -8.56
N ILE A 149 -10.70 3.92 -7.61
CA ILE A 149 -9.30 4.35 -7.54
C ILE A 149 -8.40 3.12 -7.34
N ASN A 150 -7.39 3.00 -8.19
CA ASN A 150 -6.34 1.99 -8.08
C ASN A 150 -5.34 2.41 -7.01
N LYS A 151 -5.19 1.60 -5.97
CA LYS A 151 -4.19 1.82 -4.91
C LYS A 151 -3.95 0.54 -4.12
N THR A 152 -2.72 0.34 -3.69
CA THR A 152 -2.35 -0.66 -2.70
C THR A 152 -1.93 0.06 -1.42
N ILE A 153 -2.53 -0.32 -0.29
CA ILE A 153 -2.16 0.19 1.03
C ILE A 153 -1.60 -0.97 1.83
N VAL A 154 -0.35 -0.84 2.26
CA VAL A 154 0.33 -1.82 3.10
C VAL A 154 0.48 -1.29 4.51
N SER A 155 0.12 -2.11 5.47
CA SER A 155 0.36 -1.92 6.89
C SER A 155 0.98 -3.20 7.45
N GLY A 156 1.67 -3.13 8.58
CA GLY A 156 2.41 -4.29 9.13
C GLY A 156 1.59 -5.55 9.42
N LYS A 157 0.25 -5.51 9.32
CA LYS A 157 -0.61 -6.71 9.43
C LYS A 157 -1.55 -6.92 8.25
N ARG A 158 -1.65 -5.96 7.34
CA ARG A 158 -2.67 -5.96 6.30
C ARG A 158 -2.21 -5.30 5.01
N ILE A 159 -2.49 -5.96 3.90
CA ILE A 159 -2.50 -5.38 2.57
C ILE A 159 -3.95 -5.10 2.18
N SER A 160 -4.23 -3.91 1.66
CA SER A 160 -5.53 -3.55 1.09
C SER A 160 -5.33 -3.11 -0.35
N TYR A 161 -5.75 -3.97 -1.27
CA TYR A 161 -5.72 -3.80 -2.70
C TYR A 161 -7.05 -3.21 -3.17
N TYR A 162 -6.99 -2.03 -3.78
CA TYR A 162 -8.15 -1.34 -4.33
C TYR A 162 -7.96 -1.11 -5.82
N GLY A 163 -9.03 -1.23 -6.59
CA GLY A 163 -9.02 -0.70 -7.95
C GLY A 163 -10.31 -0.85 -8.71
N THR A 164 -10.30 -0.28 -9.90
CA THR A 164 -11.39 -0.38 -10.87
C THR A 164 -11.59 -1.84 -11.28
N PRO A 165 -12.75 -2.20 -11.85
CA PRO A 165 -13.01 -3.55 -12.36
C PRO A 165 -11.84 -4.13 -13.18
N ALA A 166 -11.36 -3.38 -14.18
CA ALA A 166 -10.25 -3.79 -15.03
C ALA A 166 -8.91 -3.95 -14.29
N PHE A 167 -8.69 -3.18 -13.22
CA PHE A 167 -7.47 -3.33 -12.42
C PHE A 167 -7.52 -4.59 -11.55
N ILE A 168 -8.67 -4.85 -10.92
CA ILE A 168 -8.90 -6.05 -10.10
C ILE A 168 -8.86 -7.32 -10.97
N GLU A 169 -9.41 -7.29 -12.17
CA GLU A 169 -9.40 -8.42 -13.12
C GLU A 169 -7.97 -8.88 -13.46
N ASN A 170 -7.01 -7.94 -13.56
CA ASN A 170 -5.60 -8.27 -13.77
C ASN A 170 -4.91 -8.85 -12.52
N CYS A 171 -5.54 -8.73 -11.35
CA CYS A 171 -5.08 -9.21 -10.06
C CYS A 171 -3.57 -9.04 -9.79
N GLY A 172 -3.03 -7.84 -10.05
CA GLY A 172 -1.58 -7.57 -9.94
C GLY A 172 -0.99 -7.92 -8.57
N ILE A 173 -1.80 -7.89 -7.51
CA ILE A 173 -1.40 -8.28 -6.16
C ILE A 173 -0.93 -9.74 -6.03
N ALA A 174 -1.46 -10.66 -6.84
CA ALA A 174 -1.02 -12.04 -6.84
C ALA A 174 0.45 -12.15 -7.26
N TYR A 175 0.85 -11.40 -8.28
CA TYR A 175 2.23 -11.34 -8.75
C TYR A 175 3.15 -10.58 -7.78
N GLU A 176 2.70 -9.44 -7.23
CA GLU A 176 3.48 -8.67 -6.25
C GLU A 176 3.79 -9.48 -4.98
N LEU A 177 2.88 -10.36 -4.54
CA LEU A 177 3.12 -11.25 -3.40
C LEU A 177 4.06 -12.40 -3.71
N SER A 178 4.09 -12.86 -4.96
CA SER A 178 4.99 -13.94 -5.38
C SER A 178 6.47 -13.58 -5.27
N ASP A 179 6.78 -12.26 -5.24
CA ASP A 179 8.12 -11.69 -5.10
C ASP A 179 8.54 -11.44 -3.63
N LEU A 180 7.70 -11.77 -2.64
CA LEU A 180 8.12 -11.75 -1.24
C LEU A 180 9.16 -12.86 -1.00
N ASN A 181 10.41 -12.47 -0.73
CA ASN A 181 11.55 -13.36 -0.47
C ASN A 181 11.74 -13.64 1.03
#